data_AF-W9UYX6-F1
#
_entry.id   AF-W9UYX6-F1
#
_cell.length_a   1.000
_cell.length_b   1.000
_cell.length_c   1.000
_cell.angle_alpha   90.00
_cell.angle_beta   90.00
_cell.angle_gamma   90.00
#
_symmetry.space_group_name_H-M   'P 1'
#
loop_
_entity.id
_entity.type
_entity.pdbx_description
1 polymer ?
#
loop_
_entity_poly.entity_id
_entity_poly.type
_entity_poly.pdbx_seq_one_letter_code
_entity_poly.pdbx_strand_id
1 'polypeptide(L)'
;MVVTAGYGSPEQYSSKSKLSPSTDLYAVGATLYKCLTGQTPEEASARLYEDEHILLNQLPIAKQCPPGLVSLIDQCMQLKDKERPQGVQQAKAMLAQTTETPHPPEEPETQSQSKTESTETQPKKTSKAPILIGIAALLLLLGGGSYVYQQNEAEKQQLLTQLEGQRKAEAQRIAQAEEQRIAEAQRIAQAEEQPQVEEHRQHAIARSLQAAETALQANRLAIPEDDSALHHYRRVLELDPDNKQAKQGHEKIVERYIALAQEALRNGDLDRANLMLSRAEDVIPQSDAVNRVKAQVAEQRAADAQRQTAALIGGRYLDNEDGTITDTKTNLTWMRCRLGQTWTGSACSGEASRYNWQTAQDIAKQTTYAGKSDWRVPTLDQLHSLVYCSSGQHRERRLDSSGRPVQQGVTFLDGGCVGDYQYPTFFTDAFHYTRKVSWSPSVWSDSRYANHSHSAWKVDFSNGRAVIYDRYMSLPVRLVRGGQ
;
A
#
# COMPACT_ATOMS: atom_id res chain seq x y z
N MET A 1 -6.73 -1.00 31.54
CA MET A 1 -7.46 -0.99 30.24
C MET A 1 -7.08 0.32 29.58
N VAL A 2 -6.39 0.28 28.44
CA VAL A 2 -6.06 1.52 27.71
C VAL A 2 -7.27 1.86 26.87
N VAL A 3 -7.88 3.02 27.13
CA VAL A 3 -9.05 3.50 26.39
C VAL A 3 -8.58 4.52 25.37
N THR A 4 -8.83 4.28 24.09
CA THR A 4 -8.48 5.23 23.03
C THR A 4 -9.46 6.40 23.06
N ALA A 5 -8.94 7.62 23.25
CA ALA A 5 -9.74 8.84 23.32
C ALA A 5 -10.66 8.98 22.08
N GLY A 6 -11.93 9.29 22.33
CA GLY A 6 -12.98 9.43 21.30
C GLY A 6 -13.65 8.13 20.84
N TYR A 7 -13.10 6.95 21.18
CA TYR A 7 -13.68 5.65 20.80
C TYR A 7 -14.19 4.84 22.00
N GLY A 8 -13.66 5.11 23.19
CA GLY A 8 -14.10 4.44 24.41
C GLY A 8 -15.44 4.95 24.91
N SER A 9 -16.30 4.03 25.34
CA SER A 9 -17.59 4.38 25.94
C SER A 9 -17.46 4.85 27.39
N PRO A 10 -18.40 5.66 27.91
CA PRO A 10 -18.41 6.16 29.29
C PRO A 10 -18.13 5.09 30.36
N GLU A 11 -18.70 3.90 30.21
CA GLU A 11 -18.57 2.82 31.18
C GLU A 11 -17.17 2.19 31.23
N GLN A 12 -16.33 2.36 30.18
CA GLN A 12 -14.94 1.86 30.19
C GLN A 12 -14.01 2.68 31.09
N TYR A 13 -14.40 3.91 31.46
CA TYR A 13 -13.61 4.80 32.32
C TYR A 13 -13.80 4.52 33.82
N SER A 14 -14.78 3.70 34.20
CA SER A 14 -15.09 3.38 35.60
C SER A 14 -14.85 1.91 35.90
N SER A 15 -14.06 1.63 36.94
CA SER A 15 -13.79 0.26 37.42
C SER A 15 -15.01 -0.43 38.06
N LYS A 16 -16.11 0.30 38.30
CA LYS A 16 -17.36 -0.22 38.89
C LYS A 16 -18.45 -0.52 37.88
N SER A 17 -18.26 -0.14 36.61
CA SER A 17 -19.27 -0.33 35.57
C SER A 17 -19.21 -1.74 34.99
N LYS A 18 -20.37 -2.28 34.57
CA LYS A 18 -20.45 -3.57 33.87
C LYS A 18 -20.35 -3.32 32.37
N LEU A 19 -19.40 -3.96 31.70
CA LEU A 19 -19.31 -3.96 30.25
C LEU A 19 -20.38 -4.87 29.66
N SER A 20 -20.98 -4.43 28.56
CA SER A 20 -22.08 -5.10 27.85
C SER A 20 -21.83 -5.04 26.34
N PRO A 21 -22.59 -5.76 25.50
CA PRO A 21 -22.45 -5.63 24.05
C PRO A 21 -22.63 -4.19 23.53
N SER A 22 -23.41 -3.36 24.24
CA SER A 22 -23.58 -1.93 23.93
C SER A 22 -22.34 -1.08 24.22
N THR A 23 -21.38 -1.58 25.01
CA THR A 23 -20.04 -1.00 25.15
C THR A 23 -19.27 -1.08 23.84
N ASP A 24 -19.22 -2.27 23.23
CA ASP A 24 -18.53 -2.46 21.94
C ASP A 24 -19.24 -1.70 20.81
N LEU A 25 -20.57 -1.64 20.85
CA LEU A 25 -21.36 -0.93 19.84
C LEU A 25 -21.15 0.60 19.86
N TYR A 26 -20.78 1.17 21.01
CA TYR A 26 -20.36 2.58 21.08
C TYR A 26 -19.08 2.82 20.27
N ALA A 27 -18.07 1.95 20.43
CA ALA A 27 -16.83 2.03 19.68
C ALA A 27 -17.05 1.84 18.17
N VAL A 28 -17.99 0.96 17.79
CA VAL A 28 -18.43 0.81 16.38
C VAL A 28 -19.05 2.12 15.86
N GLY A 29 -19.96 2.73 16.62
CA GLY A 29 -20.56 4.02 16.26
C GLY A 29 -19.52 5.12 16.07
N ALA A 30 -18.61 5.29 17.02
CA ALA A 30 -17.53 6.26 16.96
C ALA A 30 -16.59 6.05 15.76
N THR A 31 -16.29 4.79 15.43
CA THR A 31 -15.49 4.41 14.26
C THR A 31 -16.20 4.79 12.95
N LEU A 32 -17.48 4.45 12.81
CA LEU A 32 -18.26 4.79 11.62
C LEU A 32 -18.46 6.29 11.47
N TYR A 33 -18.69 7.01 12.57
CA TYR A 33 -18.76 8.47 12.58
C TYR A 33 -17.46 9.09 12.07
N LYS A 34 -16.29 8.62 12.55
CA LYS A 34 -14.98 9.05 12.06
C LYS A 34 -14.80 8.77 10.57
N CYS A 35 -15.18 7.59 10.10
CA CYS A 35 -15.06 7.20 8.69
C CYS A 35 -15.87 8.12 7.77
N LEU A 36 -17.05 8.58 8.20
CA LEU A 36 -17.91 9.43 7.39
C LEU A 36 -17.51 10.91 7.49
N THR A 37 -17.21 11.41 8.68
CA THR A 37 -16.99 12.85 8.91
C THR A 37 -15.51 13.26 8.79
N GLY A 38 -14.59 12.31 8.90
CA GLY A 38 -13.15 12.59 9.03
C GLY A 38 -12.76 13.17 10.40
N GLN A 39 -13.72 13.42 11.30
CA GLN A 39 -13.49 14.00 12.62
C GLN A 39 -13.57 12.94 13.71
N THR A 40 -12.61 12.96 14.64
CA THR A 40 -12.65 12.05 15.79
C THR A 40 -13.71 12.55 16.75
N PRO A 41 -14.66 11.70 17.17
CA PRO A 41 -15.64 12.10 18.18
C PRO A 41 -14.96 12.59 19.45
N GLU A 42 -15.60 13.52 20.13
CA GLU A 42 -15.15 13.96 21.44
C GLU A 42 -15.13 12.80 22.43
N GLU A 43 -14.15 12.81 23.34
CA GLU A 43 -13.99 11.77 24.34
C GLU A 43 -15.22 11.68 25.24
N ALA A 44 -15.68 10.45 25.50
CA ALA A 44 -16.87 10.20 26.32
C ALA A 44 -16.80 10.83 27.72
N SER A 45 -15.60 10.97 28.31
CA SER A 45 -15.40 11.63 29.60
C SER A 45 -15.69 13.14 29.56
N ALA A 46 -15.34 13.81 28.46
CA ALA A 46 -15.67 15.23 28.22
C ALA A 46 -17.16 15.40 27.92
N ARG A 47 -17.73 14.53 27.08
CA ARG A 47 -19.17 14.51 26.76
C ARG A 47 -20.07 14.28 27.99
N LEU A 48 -19.57 13.56 29.01
CA LEU A 48 -20.29 13.40 30.29
C LEU A 48 -20.37 14.68 31.12
N TYR A 49 -19.41 15.60 30.95
CA TYR A 49 -19.41 16.90 31.61
C TYR A 49 -20.30 17.89 30.84
N GLU A 50 -20.07 18.00 29.53
CA GLU A 50 -20.83 18.83 28.61
C GLU A 50 -20.85 18.14 27.23
N ASP A 51 -22.04 17.76 26.75
CA ASP A 51 -22.18 17.01 25.48
C ASP A 51 -22.37 17.98 24.30
N GLU A 52 -21.26 18.42 23.71
CA GLU A 52 -21.26 19.23 22.48
C GLU A 52 -21.24 18.36 21.20
N HIS A 53 -21.40 17.04 21.33
CA HIS A 53 -21.30 16.13 20.20
C HIS A 53 -22.42 16.34 19.18
N ILE A 54 -22.04 16.72 17.96
CA ILE A 54 -22.97 16.88 16.84
C ILE A 54 -23.33 15.52 16.28
N LEU A 55 -24.61 15.15 16.37
CA LEU A 55 -25.14 13.91 15.80
C LEU A 55 -24.97 13.89 14.27
N LEU A 56 -24.80 12.70 13.70
CA LEU A 56 -24.60 12.53 12.26
C LEU A 56 -25.81 13.06 11.48
N ASN A 57 -27.04 12.87 11.98
CA ASN A 57 -28.27 13.38 11.36
C ASN A 57 -28.32 14.91 11.21
N GLN A 58 -27.54 15.66 12.01
CA GLN A 58 -27.44 17.13 11.94
C GLN A 58 -26.40 17.58 10.90
N LEU A 59 -25.54 16.68 10.42
CA LEU A 59 -24.49 17.01 9.47
C LEU A 59 -24.98 16.91 8.01
N PRO A 60 -24.45 17.73 7.08
CA PRO A 60 -24.83 17.68 5.66
C PRO A 60 -24.63 16.30 5.01
N ILE A 61 -23.67 15.51 5.50
CA ILE A 61 -23.35 14.18 4.97
C ILE A 61 -24.46 13.15 5.22
N ALA A 62 -25.31 13.33 6.25
CA ALA A 62 -26.42 12.40 6.51
C ALA A 62 -27.39 12.31 5.33
N LYS A 63 -27.55 13.36 4.53
CA LYS A 63 -28.40 13.34 3.31
C LYS A 63 -27.89 12.39 2.24
N GLN A 64 -26.62 11.98 2.31
CA GLN A 64 -25.97 11.07 1.37
C GLN A 64 -25.88 9.63 1.91
N CYS A 65 -26.36 9.38 3.13
CA CYS A 65 -26.30 8.08 3.78
C CYS A 65 -27.69 7.43 3.85
N PRO A 66 -27.78 6.08 3.86
CA PRO A 66 -29.04 5.39 4.15
C PRO A 66 -29.58 5.80 5.54
N PRO A 67 -30.90 6.06 5.70
CA PRO A 67 -31.46 6.48 6.99
C PRO A 67 -31.17 5.51 8.14
N GLY A 68 -31.25 4.21 7.89
CA GLY A 68 -30.91 3.18 8.88
C GLY A 68 -29.45 3.23 9.35
N LEU A 69 -28.52 3.66 8.49
CA LEU A 69 -27.11 3.84 8.86
C LEU A 69 -26.95 5.08 9.75
N VAL A 70 -27.62 6.18 9.42
CA VAL A 70 -27.58 7.42 10.22
C VAL A 70 -28.14 7.15 11.62
N SER A 71 -29.31 6.53 11.70
CA SER A 71 -29.95 6.17 12.97
C SER A 71 -29.10 5.21 13.80
N LEU A 72 -28.42 4.24 13.17
CA LEU A 72 -27.53 3.33 13.88
C LEU A 72 -26.37 4.08 14.53
N ILE A 73 -25.70 4.95 13.79
CA ILE A 73 -24.52 5.68 14.28
C ILE A 73 -24.92 6.58 15.45
N ASP A 74 -26.00 7.34 15.31
CA ASP A 74 -26.48 8.25 16.36
C ASP A 74 -26.95 7.49 17.62
N GLN A 75 -27.55 6.30 17.45
CA GLN A 75 -28.01 5.49 18.57
C GLN A 75 -26.85 4.75 19.27
N CYS A 76 -25.85 4.29 18.51
CA CYS A 76 -24.64 3.70 19.09
C CYS A 76 -23.85 4.69 19.95
N MET A 77 -23.87 5.98 19.61
CA MET A 77 -23.07 7.02 20.27
C MET A 77 -23.78 7.74 21.43
N GLN A 78 -24.92 7.22 21.91
CA GLN A 78 -25.60 7.72 23.11
C GLN A 78 -24.77 7.49 24.38
N LEU A 79 -24.76 8.45 25.31
CA LEU A 79 -23.96 8.32 26.53
C LEU A 79 -24.50 7.24 27.48
N LYS A 80 -25.82 7.10 27.59
CA LYS A 80 -26.45 6.09 28.44
C LYS A 80 -26.48 4.74 27.73
N ASP A 81 -25.89 3.74 28.36
CA ASP A 81 -25.82 2.36 27.87
C ASP A 81 -27.18 1.79 27.41
N LYS A 82 -28.26 2.04 28.17
CA LYS A 82 -29.61 1.54 27.89
C LYS A 82 -30.27 2.15 26.65
N GLU A 83 -29.79 3.30 26.18
CA GLU A 83 -30.34 4.01 25.01
C GLU A 83 -29.69 3.52 23.70
N ARG A 84 -28.58 2.76 23.81
CA ARG A 84 -27.88 2.13 22.69
C ARG A 84 -28.52 0.79 22.30
N PRO A 85 -28.24 0.26 21.09
CA PRO A 85 -28.63 -1.10 20.75
C PRO A 85 -27.95 -2.09 21.69
N GLN A 86 -28.71 -3.01 22.29
CA GLN A 86 -28.21 -3.92 23.32
C GLN A 86 -27.49 -5.16 22.73
N GLY A 87 -27.38 -5.24 21.40
CA GLY A 87 -26.68 -6.32 20.71
C GLY A 87 -26.77 -6.24 19.19
N VAL A 88 -25.99 -7.10 18.54
CA VAL A 88 -25.77 -7.12 17.08
C VAL A 88 -27.08 -7.32 16.29
N GLN A 89 -28.03 -8.08 16.81
CA GLN A 89 -29.32 -8.29 16.13
C GLN A 89 -30.14 -7.00 16.03
N GLN A 90 -30.19 -6.21 17.11
CA GLN A 90 -30.87 -4.92 17.11
C GLN A 90 -30.16 -3.93 16.19
N ALA A 91 -28.82 -3.88 16.24
CA ALA A 91 -28.03 -3.04 15.33
C ALA A 91 -28.24 -3.41 13.85
N LYS A 92 -28.30 -4.70 13.52
CA LYS A 92 -28.62 -5.19 12.16
C LYS A 92 -30.04 -4.83 11.72
N ALA A 93 -31.01 -4.92 12.63
CA ALA A 93 -32.40 -4.54 12.34
C ALA A 93 -32.53 -3.06 11.98
N MET A 94 -31.72 -2.18 12.60
CA MET A 94 -31.69 -0.76 12.28
C MET A 94 -31.15 -0.47 10.88
N LEU A 95 -30.13 -1.21 10.43
CA LEU A 95 -29.59 -1.10 9.07
C LEU A 95 -30.60 -1.52 7.99
N ALA A 96 -31.51 -2.43 8.32
CA ALA A 96 -32.53 -2.94 7.41
C ALA A 96 -33.72 -1.98 7.22
N GLN A 97 -33.80 -0.88 7.98
CA GLN A 97 -34.83 0.14 7.82
C GLN A 97 -34.52 1.06 6.63
N THR A 98 -34.86 0.60 5.43
CA THR A 98 -34.99 1.44 4.25
C THR A 98 -36.46 1.77 4.04
N THR A 99 -36.76 3.06 4.08
CA THR A 99 -38.05 3.72 3.79
C THR A 99 -39.21 3.41 4.72
N GLU A 100 -39.45 4.29 5.71
CA GLU A 100 -40.79 4.80 6.06
C GLU A 100 -40.67 5.88 7.14
N THR A 101 -41.08 7.11 6.81
CA THR A 101 -41.45 8.13 7.81
C THR A 101 -42.90 7.90 8.22
N PRO A 102 -43.19 7.91 9.53
CA PRO A 102 -44.40 8.59 10.03
C PRO A 102 -44.09 9.69 11.06
N HIS A 103 -44.81 10.80 10.89
CA HIS A 103 -44.98 11.96 11.78
C HIS A 103 -45.94 11.58 12.97
N PRO A 104 -46.12 12.36 14.05
CA PRO A 104 -46.14 11.94 15.46
C PRO A 104 -47.57 11.87 16.02
N PRO A 105 -47.73 11.53 17.31
CA PRO A 105 -48.63 12.35 18.13
C PRO A 105 -48.06 12.75 19.51
N GLU A 106 -48.20 14.05 19.78
CA GLU A 106 -48.51 14.76 21.04
C GLU A 106 -47.71 14.49 22.33
N GLU A 107 -46.98 15.54 22.72
CA GLU A 107 -46.62 15.89 24.10
C GLU A 107 -47.86 16.13 24.97
N PRO A 108 -47.73 15.91 26.29
CA PRO A 108 -48.20 16.88 27.26
C PRO A 108 -47.01 17.61 27.89
N GLU A 109 -47.08 18.93 27.73
CA GLU A 109 -46.66 20.01 28.63
C GLU A 109 -45.93 19.61 29.93
N THR A 110 -44.83 20.31 30.25
CA THR A 110 -44.80 21.42 31.25
C THR A 110 -43.38 21.71 31.77
N GLN A 111 -42.87 22.89 31.40
CA GLN A 111 -42.12 23.92 32.17
C GLN A 111 -41.18 23.47 33.31
N SER A 112 -39.86 23.68 33.19
CA SER A 112 -39.10 24.92 33.44
C SER A 112 -39.06 25.42 34.90
N GLN A 113 -37.86 25.30 35.48
CA GLN A 113 -37.17 26.21 36.40
C GLN A 113 -37.77 26.60 37.77
N SER A 114 -37.06 26.13 38.81
CA SER A 114 -36.41 26.92 39.87
C SER A 114 -37.10 28.20 40.38
N LYS A 115 -37.53 28.22 41.66
CA LYS A 115 -36.97 29.11 42.71
C LYS A 115 -37.67 29.01 44.07
N THR A 116 -36.82 29.06 45.09
CA THR A 116 -36.98 29.74 46.41
C THR A 116 -38.16 29.36 47.30
N GLU A 117 -37.85 28.64 48.37
CA GLU A 117 -38.67 28.52 49.57
C GLU A 117 -38.16 29.52 50.61
N SER A 118 -39.00 30.48 50.99
CA SER A 118 -38.81 31.39 52.12
C SER A 118 -40.12 31.37 52.89
N THR A 119 -40.06 30.88 54.12
CA THR A 119 -41.21 30.77 55.01
C THR A 119 -41.07 31.83 56.09
N GLU A 120 -41.92 32.85 56.08
CA GLU A 120 -42.17 33.64 57.27
C GLU A 120 -43.64 34.07 57.34
N THR A 121 -44.27 33.68 58.44
CA THR A 121 -45.70 33.83 58.75
C THR A 121 -45.93 35.17 59.45
N GLN A 122 -46.92 35.94 58.99
CA GLN A 122 -47.41 37.13 59.71
C GLN A 122 -48.25 36.77 60.96
N PRO A 123 -48.53 37.74 61.85
CA PRO A 123 -49.84 38.38 61.76
C PRO A 123 -49.89 39.92 62.00
N LYS A 124 -50.94 40.54 61.43
CA LYS A 124 -51.42 41.94 61.54
C LYS A 124 -51.91 42.27 62.99
N LYS A 125 -52.08 43.51 63.51
CA LYS A 125 -52.98 44.62 63.04
C LYS A 125 -52.89 45.90 63.96
N THR A 126 -52.88 47.10 63.33
CA THR A 126 -53.58 48.40 63.59
C THR A 126 -53.39 49.35 64.80
N SER A 127 -52.95 50.60 64.48
CA SER A 127 -53.37 52.01 64.84
C SER A 127 -53.72 52.38 66.30
N LYS A 128 -53.37 53.54 66.88
CA LYS A 128 -53.50 54.97 66.49
C LYS A 128 -52.53 55.88 67.29
N ALA A 129 -52.22 57.09 66.80
CA ALA A 129 -51.50 58.19 67.50
C ALA A 129 -52.48 59.14 68.27
N PRO A 130 -52.06 60.24 68.94
CA PRO A 130 -50.81 60.62 69.66
C PRO A 130 -51.08 61.25 71.08
N ILE A 131 -50.02 61.72 71.79
CA ILE A 131 -49.90 62.99 72.61
C ILE A 131 -48.97 62.84 73.85
N LEU A 132 -47.71 63.30 73.69
CA LEU A 132 -46.99 64.39 74.39
C LEU A 132 -46.72 64.45 75.94
N ILE A 133 -45.42 64.64 76.23
CA ILE A 133 -44.72 65.44 77.30
C ILE A 133 -43.98 64.66 78.41
N GLY A 134 -42.65 64.86 78.47
CA GLY A 134 -41.80 64.53 79.64
C GLY A 134 -40.29 64.49 79.33
N ILE A 135 -39.72 65.56 78.75
CA ILE A 135 -38.40 65.52 78.07
C ILE A 135 -37.15 65.55 78.97
N ALA A 136 -37.17 65.91 80.26
CA ALA A 136 -35.87 66.23 80.92
C ALA A 136 -35.19 65.11 81.74
N ALA A 137 -35.91 64.13 82.31
CA ALA A 137 -35.32 63.10 83.18
C ALA A 137 -35.09 61.74 82.49
N LEU A 138 -35.89 61.43 81.47
CA LEU A 138 -35.73 60.24 80.63
C LEU A 138 -34.54 60.36 79.68
N LEU A 139 -34.11 61.57 79.27
CA LEU A 139 -32.94 61.74 78.39
C LEU A 139 -31.59 61.53 79.09
N LEU A 140 -31.50 61.60 80.42
CA LEU A 140 -30.28 61.29 81.17
C LEU A 140 -30.19 59.80 81.58
N LEU A 141 -31.32 59.13 81.81
CA LEU A 141 -31.37 57.67 82.03
C LEU A 141 -31.39 56.87 80.70
N LEU A 142 -32.05 57.38 79.65
CA LEU A 142 -31.91 56.86 78.28
C LEU A 142 -30.60 57.32 77.65
N GLY A 143 -30.05 58.49 77.98
CA GLY A 143 -28.74 58.92 77.50
C GLY A 143 -27.59 58.16 78.15
N GLY A 144 -27.63 57.96 79.48
CA GLY A 144 -26.68 57.12 80.20
C GLY A 144 -26.86 55.62 79.91
N GLY A 145 -28.11 55.16 79.81
CA GLY A 145 -28.44 53.80 79.38
C GLY A 145 -28.09 53.54 77.91
N SER A 146 -28.33 54.50 77.01
CA SER A 146 -27.92 54.42 75.60
C SER A 146 -26.41 54.56 75.45
N TYR A 147 -25.72 55.33 76.30
CA TYR A 147 -24.26 55.43 76.28
C TYR A 147 -23.60 54.13 76.76
N VAL A 148 -24.07 53.55 77.87
CA VAL A 148 -23.59 52.25 78.36
C VAL A 148 -23.97 51.11 77.40
N TYR A 149 -25.17 51.14 76.84
CA TYR A 149 -25.62 50.17 75.82
C TYR A 149 -24.81 50.30 74.52
N GLN A 150 -24.55 51.52 74.05
CA GLN A 150 -23.77 51.78 72.85
C GLN A 150 -22.28 51.47 73.05
N GLN A 151 -21.73 51.71 74.25
CA GLN A 151 -20.37 51.29 74.60
C GLN A 151 -20.25 49.75 74.63
N ASN A 152 -21.20 49.08 75.28
CA ASN A 152 -21.23 47.62 75.36
C ASN A 152 -21.45 46.97 73.97
N GLU A 153 -22.26 47.58 73.11
CA GLU A 153 -22.49 47.10 71.74
C GLU A 153 -21.29 47.39 70.81
N ALA A 154 -20.56 48.49 71.03
CA ALA A 154 -19.31 48.79 70.33
C ALA A 154 -18.18 47.83 70.74
N GLU A 155 -18.04 47.53 72.04
CA GLU A 155 -17.10 46.52 72.55
C GLU A 155 -17.45 45.12 72.02
N LYS A 156 -18.74 44.77 71.97
CA LYS A 156 -19.22 43.52 71.35
C LYS A 156 -18.94 43.46 69.85
N GLN A 157 -19.09 44.56 69.10
CA GLN A 157 -18.74 44.63 67.68
C GLN A 157 -17.23 44.49 67.45
N GLN A 158 -16.40 45.10 68.29
CA GLN A 158 -14.94 44.91 68.24
C GLN A 158 -14.55 43.46 68.54
N LEU A 159 -15.16 42.85 69.57
CA LEU A 159 -14.91 41.45 69.93
C LEU A 159 -15.36 40.49 68.82
N LEU A 160 -16.51 40.71 68.20
CA LEU A 160 -17.00 39.91 67.06
C LEU A 160 -16.06 40.03 65.85
N THR A 161 -15.59 41.24 65.55
CA THR A 161 -14.64 41.47 64.44
C THR A 161 -13.31 40.77 64.71
N GLN A 162 -12.83 40.80 65.96
CA GLN A 162 -11.61 40.10 66.37
C GLN A 162 -11.78 38.57 66.30
N LEU A 163 -12.92 38.03 66.74
CA LEU A 163 -13.27 36.61 66.63
C LEU A 163 -13.39 36.17 65.17
N GLU A 164 -13.99 36.98 64.30
CA GLU A 164 -14.07 36.72 62.86
C GLU A 164 -12.68 36.74 62.20
N GLY A 165 -11.82 37.69 62.58
CA GLY A 165 -10.43 37.74 62.13
C GLY A 165 -9.64 36.50 62.55
N GLN A 166 -9.80 36.07 63.81
CA GLN A 166 -9.20 34.83 64.33
C GLN A 166 -9.74 33.59 63.60
N ARG A 167 -11.07 33.47 63.42
CA ARG A 167 -11.68 32.35 62.69
C ARG A 167 -11.22 32.30 61.23
N LYS A 168 -11.09 33.44 60.55
CA LYS A 168 -10.59 33.49 59.16
C LYS A 168 -9.11 33.12 59.08
N ALA A 169 -8.28 33.63 59.98
CA ALA A 169 -6.86 33.29 60.03
C ALA A 169 -6.63 31.81 60.37
N GLU A 170 -7.45 31.25 61.28
CA GLU A 170 -7.44 29.83 61.61
C GLU A 170 -7.93 28.98 60.43
N ALA A 171 -9.02 29.36 59.77
CA ALA A 171 -9.51 28.69 58.56
C ALA A 171 -8.48 28.71 57.42
N GLN A 172 -7.77 29.83 57.21
CA GLN A 172 -6.68 29.91 56.23
C GLN A 172 -5.51 29.02 56.60
N ARG A 173 -5.13 28.95 57.88
CA ARG A 173 -4.08 28.05 58.35
C ARG A 173 -4.45 26.58 58.13
N ILE A 174 -5.70 26.21 58.41
CA ILE A 174 -6.20 24.86 58.17
C ILE A 174 -6.19 24.55 56.67
N ALA A 175 -6.69 25.46 55.83
CA ALA A 175 -6.69 25.29 54.38
C ALA A 175 -5.27 25.14 53.80
N GLN A 176 -4.32 25.98 54.24
CA GLN A 176 -2.92 25.88 53.82
C GLN A 176 -2.26 24.58 54.30
N ALA A 177 -2.54 24.15 55.53
CA ALA A 177 -2.01 22.88 56.05
C ALA A 177 -2.59 21.67 55.28
N GLU A 178 -3.86 21.73 54.88
CA GLU A 178 -4.50 20.67 54.10
C GLU A 178 -3.97 20.62 52.66
N GLU A 179 -3.77 21.77 52.02
CA GLU A 179 -3.12 21.87 50.71
C GLU A 179 -1.69 21.31 50.74
N GLN A 180 -0.91 21.63 51.78
CA GLN A 180 0.44 21.07 51.97
C GLN A 180 0.41 19.55 52.16
N ARG A 181 -0.54 19.03 52.96
CA ARG A 181 -0.70 17.59 53.17
C ARG A 181 -1.08 16.86 51.88
N ILE A 182 -1.97 17.43 51.06
CA ILE A 182 -2.35 16.85 49.76
C ILE A 182 -1.16 16.86 48.81
N ALA A 183 -0.41 17.96 48.73
CA ALA A 183 0.77 18.06 47.88
C ALA A 183 1.87 17.07 48.29
N GLU A 184 2.11 16.90 49.59
CA GLU A 184 3.07 15.91 50.10
C GLU A 184 2.63 14.47 49.80
N ALA A 185 1.34 14.15 50.01
CA ALA A 185 0.78 12.84 49.67
C ALA A 185 0.90 12.52 48.18
N GLN A 186 0.68 13.50 47.30
CA GLN A 186 0.87 13.34 45.85
C GLN A 186 2.34 13.10 45.49
N ARG A 187 3.29 13.80 46.13
CA ARG A 187 4.73 13.58 45.89
C ARG A 187 5.19 12.20 46.34
N ILE A 188 4.69 11.71 47.48
CA ILE A 188 4.97 10.34 47.96
C ILE A 188 4.41 9.31 46.97
N ALA A 189 3.16 9.47 46.54
CA ALA A 189 2.55 8.58 45.55
C ALA A 189 3.34 8.56 44.23
N GLN A 190 3.73 9.71 43.69
CA GLN A 190 4.55 9.79 42.48
C GLN A 190 5.95 9.19 42.66
N ALA A 191 6.56 9.35 43.84
CA ALA A 191 7.87 8.79 44.15
C ALA A 191 7.84 7.25 44.30
N GLU A 192 6.73 6.69 44.77
CA GLU A 192 6.51 5.24 44.87
C GLU A 192 6.17 4.59 43.52
N GLU A 193 5.49 5.33 42.62
CA GLU A 193 5.04 4.82 41.32
C GLU A 193 6.20 4.74 40.29
N GLN A 194 7.17 5.66 40.33
CA GLN A 194 8.30 5.68 39.38
C GLN A 194 9.18 4.40 39.39
N PRO A 195 9.64 3.89 40.56
CA PRO A 195 10.42 2.65 40.61
C PRO A 195 9.62 1.44 40.15
N GLN A 196 8.33 1.39 40.47
CA GLN A 196 7.44 0.30 40.06
C GLN A 196 7.24 0.30 38.54
N VAL A 197 7.00 1.45 37.92
CA VAL A 197 6.85 1.57 36.46
C VAL A 197 8.12 1.12 35.75
N GLU A 198 9.30 1.50 36.26
CA GLU A 198 10.57 1.07 35.69
C GLU A 198 10.79 -0.44 35.82
N GLU A 199 10.48 -1.03 36.98
CA GLU A 199 10.57 -2.48 37.18
C GLU A 199 9.65 -3.26 36.23
N HIS A 200 8.39 -2.81 36.07
CA HIS A 200 7.46 -3.42 35.12
C HIS A 200 7.96 -3.30 33.67
N ARG A 201 8.56 -2.16 33.31
CA ARG A 201 9.18 -1.95 31.99
C ARG A 201 10.33 -2.93 31.75
N GLN A 202 11.23 -3.08 32.73
CA GLN A 202 12.36 -4.01 32.65
C GLN A 202 11.89 -5.48 32.55
N HIS A 203 10.88 -5.87 33.31
CA HIS A 203 10.28 -7.21 33.20
C HIS A 203 9.62 -7.46 31.84
N ALA A 204 8.94 -6.46 31.27
CA ALA A 204 8.37 -6.55 29.93
C ALA A 204 9.46 -6.72 28.86
N ILE A 205 10.54 -5.94 28.94
CA ILE A 205 11.71 -6.06 28.06
C ILE A 205 12.31 -7.46 28.15
N ALA A 206 12.56 -7.96 29.36
CA ALA A 206 13.15 -9.29 29.56
C ALA A 206 12.29 -10.41 28.95
N ARG A 207 10.96 -10.33 29.12
CA ARG A 207 10.01 -11.30 28.54
C ARG A 207 10.02 -11.24 27.00
N SER A 208 9.97 -10.04 26.43
CA SER A 208 10.00 -9.85 24.97
C SER A 208 11.34 -10.31 24.36
N LEU A 209 12.47 -10.04 25.01
CA LEU A 209 13.77 -10.57 24.55
C LEU A 209 13.82 -12.11 24.55
N GLN A 210 13.27 -12.75 25.59
CA GLN A 210 13.19 -14.22 25.65
C GLN A 210 12.28 -14.79 24.54
N ALA A 211 11.14 -14.17 24.29
CA ALA A 211 10.23 -14.55 23.20
C ALA A 211 10.90 -14.35 21.83
N ALA A 212 11.63 -13.25 21.63
CA ALA A 212 12.37 -12.96 20.40
C ALA A 212 13.42 -14.03 20.10
N GLU A 213 14.23 -14.40 21.09
CA GLU A 213 15.26 -15.43 20.93
C GLU A 213 14.64 -16.82 20.68
N THR A 214 13.52 -17.13 21.31
CA THR A 214 12.76 -18.38 21.05
C THR A 214 12.23 -18.43 19.62
N ALA A 215 11.64 -17.32 19.14
CA ALA A 215 11.13 -17.21 17.77
C ALA A 215 12.27 -17.30 16.74
N LEU A 216 13.43 -16.68 17.03
CA LEU A 216 14.62 -16.73 16.19
C LEU A 216 15.13 -18.17 16.04
N GLN A 217 15.25 -18.91 17.15
CA GLN A 217 15.63 -20.32 17.15
C GLN A 217 14.66 -21.21 16.38
N ALA A 218 13.37 -20.86 16.40
CA ALA A 218 12.32 -21.53 15.63
C ALA A 218 12.25 -21.09 14.15
N ASN A 219 13.18 -20.24 13.67
CA ASN A 219 13.15 -19.62 12.33
C ASN A 219 11.89 -18.78 12.03
N ARG A 220 11.15 -18.33 13.05
CA ARG A 220 10.07 -17.34 12.91
C ARG A 220 10.70 -15.95 12.90
N LEU A 221 11.27 -15.56 11.76
CA LEU A 221 12.13 -14.37 11.64
C LEU A 221 11.34 -13.06 11.62
N ALA A 222 10.62 -12.80 10.52
CA ALA A 222 9.68 -11.68 10.38
C ALA A 222 8.22 -12.15 10.16
N ILE A 223 8.01 -13.46 10.05
CA ILE A 223 6.70 -14.09 9.84
C ILE A 223 6.52 -15.19 10.90
N PRO A 224 5.35 -15.29 11.55
CA PRO A 224 4.16 -14.42 11.41
C PRO A 224 4.36 -13.02 12.01
N GLU A 225 3.54 -12.05 11.62
CA GLU A 225 3.67 -10.64 12.06
C GLU A 225 3.49 -10.45 13.58
N ASP A 226 2.73 -11.34 14.23
CA ASP A 226 2.39 -11.24 15.65
C ASP A 226 3.23 -12.16 16.57
N ASP A 227 3.99 -13.11 16.01
CA ASP A 227 4.86 -14.03 16.80
C ASP A 227 6.15 -14.37 16.05
N SER A 228 6.86 -13.32 15.65
CA SER A 228 8.19 -13.41 15.06
C SER A 228 9.26 -12.78 15.93
N ALA A 229 10.51 -13.16 15.70
CA ALA A 229 11.66 -12.56 16.35
C ALA A 229 11.68 -11.03 16.14
N LEU A 230 11.38 -10.59 14.91
CA LEU A 230 11.27 -9.17 14.58
C LEU A 230 10.17 -8.46 15.36
N HIS A 231 8.98 -9.08 15.49
CA HIS A 231 7.89 -8.55 16.30
C HIS A 231 8.34 -8.27 17.73
N HIS A 232 8.91 -9.29 18.37
CA HIS A 232 9.34 -9.19 19.76
C HIS A 232 10.51 -8.23 19.96
N TYR A 233 11.47 -8.15 19.03
CA TYR A 233 12.55 -7.16 19.09
C TYR A 233 12.06 -5.72 18.87
N ARG A 234 11.10 -5.49 17.95
CA ARG A 234 10.45 -4.18 17.79
C ARG A 234 9.76 -3.75 19.08
N ARG A 235 9.07 -4.67 19.75
CA ARG A 235 8.44 -4.40 21.05
C ARG A 235 9.44 -3.97 22.12
N VAL A 236 10.65 -4.57 22.12
CA VAL A 236 11.73 -4.13 23.03
C VAL A 236 12.19 -2.72 22.67
N LEU A 237 12.39 -2.41 21.38
CA LEU A 237 12.83 -1.09 20.93
C LEU A 237 11.77 0.01 21.12
N GLU A 238 10.48 -0.34 21.19
CA GLU A 238 9.41 0.59 21.61
C GLU A 238 9.54 0.98 23.09
N LEU A 239 9.99 0.05 23.95
CA LEU A 239 10.14 0.26 25.39
C LEU A 239 11.51 0.87 25.76
N ASP A 240 12.55 0.51 24.99
CA ASP A 240 13.94 0.92 25.13
C ASP A 240 14.60 1.03 23.74
N PRO A 241 14.56 2.22 23.10
CA PRO A 241 15.15 2.44 21.77
C PRO A 241 16.66 2.18 21.68
N ASP A 242 17.36 2.17 22.81
CA ASP A 242 18.81 1.96 22.89
C ASP A 242 19.21 0.54 23.31
N ASN A 243 18.24 -0.36 23.39
CA ASN A 243 18.47 -1.74 23.76
C ASN A 243 19.43 -2.44 22.80
N LYS A 244 20.65 -2.71 23.26
CA LYS A 244 21.71 -3.34 22.46
C LYS A 244 21.35 -4.75 22.01
N GLN A 245 20.66 -5.52 22.86
CA GLN A 245 20.28 -6.90 22.54
C GLN A 245 19.25 -6.95 21.42
N ALA A 246 18.28 -6.03 21.40
CA ALA A 246 17.30 -5.95 20.33
C ALA A 246 17.91 -5.50 18.99
N LYS A 247 18.83 -4.51 19.02
CA LYS A 247 19.58 -4.08 17.82
C LYS A 247 20.42 -5.24 17.25
N GLN A 248 21.15 -5.98 18.09
CA GLN A 248 21.86 -7.21 17.70
C GLN A 248 20.91 -8.31 17.21
N GLY A 249 19.70 -8.39 17.77
CA GLY A 249 18.65 -9.29 17.33
C GLY A 249 18.24 -9.07 15.88
N HIS A 250 18.05 -7.81 15.47
CA HIS A 250 17.81 -7.45 14.07
C HIS A 250 18.97 -7.88 13.15
N GLU A 251 20.22 -7.69 13.60
CA GLU A 251 21.40 -8.15 12.85
C GLU A 251 21.39 -9.68 12.65
N LYS A 252 21.11 -10.47 13.71
CA LYS A 252 20.97 -11.93 13.61
C LYS A 252 19.87 -12.36 12.65
N ILE A 253 18.75 -11.64 12.61
CA ILE A 253 17.65 -11.91 11.66
C ILE A 253 18.14 -11.69 10.22
N VAL A 254 18.83 -10.57 9.97
CA VAL A 254 19.40 -10.26 8.65
C VAL A 254 20.43 -11.31 8.23
N GLU A 255 21.34 -11.70 9.12
CA GLU A 255 22.31 -12.78 8.87
C GLU A 255 21.62 -14.10 8.50
N ARG A 256 20.52 -14.44 9.18
CA ARG A 256 19.76 -15.63 8.86
C ARG A 256 19.10 -15.56 7.49
N TYR A 257 18.50 -14.43 7.12
CA TYR A 257 17.95 -14.24 5.77
C TYR A 257 19.04 -14.29 4.69
N ILE A 258 20.22 -13.72 4.95
CA ILE A 258 21.37 -13.81 4.05
C ILE A 258 21.80 -15.27 3.86
N ALA A 259 21.88 -16.06 4.92
CA ALA A 259 22.23 -17.48 4.83
C ALA A 259 21.22 -18.26 3.96
N LEU A 260 19.92 -18.00 4.14
CA LEU A 260 18.84 -18.59 3.32
C LEU A 260 18.92 -18.13 1.85
N ALA A 261 19.28 -16.86 1.60
CA ALA A 261 19.49 -16.35 0.25
C ALA A 261 20.67 -17.02 -0.45
N GLN A 262 21.79 -17.19 0.26
CA GLN A 262 22.97 -17.89 -0.25
C GLN A 262 22.71 -19.37 -0.52
N GLU A 263 21.86 -20.03 0.29
CA GLU A 263 21.41 -21.39 0.02
C GLU A 263 20.56 -21.47 -1.25
N ALA A 264 19.60 -20.56 -1.41
CA ALA A 264 18.79 -20.47 -2.62
C ALA A 264 19.66 -20.21 -3.87
N LEU A 265 20.67 -19.34 -3.76
CA LEU A 265 21.67 -19.11 -4.80
C LEU A 265 22.43 -20.37 -5.20
N ARG A 266 22.92 -21.16 -4.22
CA ARG A 266 23.61 -22.43 -4.51
C ARG A 266 22.72 -23.43 -5.23
N ASN A 267 21.41 -23.37 -4.98
CA ASN A 267 20.42 -24.22 -5.61
C ASN A 267 19.93 -23.66 -6.97
N GLY A 268 20.40 -22.49 -7.40
CA GLY A 268 19.97 -21.83 -8.63
C GLY A 268 18.61 -21.13 -8.55
N ASP A 269 18.01 -21.06 -7.36
CA ASP A 269 16.71 -20.41 -7.12
C ASP A 269 16.90 -18.92 -6.84
N LEU A 270 17.11 -18.16 -7.93
CA LEU A 270 17.39 -16.72 -7.86
C LEU A 270 16.19 -15.92 -7.31
N ASP A 271 14.97 -16.38 -7.54
CA ASP A 271 13.75 -15.72 -7.06
C ASP A 271 13.59 -15.86 -5.55
N ARG A 272 13.80 -17.07 -5.02
CA ARG A 272 13.83 -17.27 -3.57
C ARG A 272 14.98 -16.51 -2.92
N ALA A 273 16.15 -16.44 -3.55
CA ALA A 273 17.26 -15.65 -3.05
C ALA A 273 16.87 -14.17 -2.90
N ASN A 274 16.29 -13.58 -3.94
CA ASN A 274 15.81 -12.19 -3.91
C ASN A 274 14.72 -11.96 -2.86
N LEU A 275 13.78 -12.91 -2.70
CA LEU A 275 12.75 -12.82 -1.66
C LEU A 275 13.35 -12.77 -0.25
N MET A 276 14.35 -13.61 0.04
CA MET A 276 15.03 -13.58 1.34
C MET A 276 15.78 -12.27 1.56
N LEU A 277 16.45 -11.75 0.53
CA LEU A 277 17.17 -10.47 0.60
C LEU A 277 16.21 -9.28 0.79
N SER A 278 15.04 -9.30 0.14
CA SER A 278 14.00 -8.29 0.36
C SER A 278 13.52 -8.28 1.82
N ARG A 279 13.28 -9.47 2.40
CA ARG A 279 12.91 -9.58 3.82
C ARG A 279 14.01 -9.12 4.76
N ALA A 280 15.28 -9.31 4.40
CA ALA A 280 16.39 -8.77 5.17
C ALA A 280 16.40 -7.24 5.17
N GLU A 281 16.08 -6.60 4.04
CA GLU A 281 15.99 -5.13 3.93
C GLU A 281 14.84 -4.53 4.72
N ASP A 282 13.71 -5.25 4.84
CA ASP A 282 12.58 -4.83 5.68
C ASP A 282 12.95 -4.77 7.18
N VAL A 283 14.02 -5.47 7.58
CA VAL A 283 14.56 -5.45 8.94
C VAL A 283 15.61 -4.35 9.11
N ILE A 284 16.64 -4.35 8.25
CA ILE A 284 17.69 -3.32 8.23
C ILE A 284 17.86 -2.81 6.80
N PRO A 285 17.31 -1.61 6.48
CA PRO A 285 17.47 -0.99 5.18
C PRO A 285 18.95 -0.71 4.87
N GLN A 286 19.33 -0.84 3.60
CA GLN A 286 20.65 -0.50 3.08
C GLN A 286 21.84 -1.24 3.72
N SER A 287 21.63 -2.46 4.22
CA SER A 287 22.72 -3.29 4.74
C SER A 287 23.75 -3.65 3.65
N ASP A 288 25.03 -3.32 3.87
CA ASP A 288 26.14 -3.69 2.99
C ASP A 288 26.23 -5.20 2.74
N ALA A 289 25.92 -6.01 3.76
CA ALA A 289 25.93 -7.45 3.65
C ALA A 289 24.85 -7.96 2.69
N VAL A 290 23.66 -7.37 2.74
CA VAL A 290 22.55 -7.67 1.81
C VAL A 290 22.91 -7.23 0.39
N ASN A 291 23.45 -6.03 0.23
CA ASN A 291 23.87 -5.48 -1.07
C ASN A 291 24.92 -6.35 -1.76
N ARG A 292 25.89 -6.90 -1.01
CA ARG A 292 26.89 -7.85 -1.55
C ARG A 292 26.23 -9.09 -2.16
N VAL A 293 25.25 -9.69 -1.47
CA VAL A 293 24.58 -10.89 -1.98
C VAL A 293 23.65 -10.55 -3.14
N LYS A 294 22.97 -9.39 -3.13
CA LYS A 294 22.21 -8.91 -4.28
C LYS A 294 23.08 -8.79 -5.54
N ALA A 295 24.31 -8.29 -5.40
CA ALA A 295 25.24 -8.22 -6.52
C ALA A 295 25.58 -9.62 -7.08
N GLN A 296 25.78 -10.62 -6.20
CA GLN A 296 25.99 -12.01 -6.62
C GLN A 296 24.79 -12.59 -7.38
N VAL A 297 23.56 -12.33 -6.92
CA VAL A 297 22.33 -12.75 -7.63
C VAL A 297 22.27 -12.11 -9.02
N ALA A 298 22.58 -10.82 -9.13
CA ALA A 298 22.57 -10.10 -10.39
C ALA A 298 23.64 -10.64 -11.37
N GLU A 299 24.84 -10.93 -10.88
CA GLU A 299 25.92 -11.54 -11.65
C GLU A 299 25.51 -12.92 -12.18
N GLN A 300 24.95 -13.78 -11.33
CA GLN A 300 24.48 -15.10 -11.73
C GLN A 300 23.38 -15.01 -12.80
N ARG A 301 22.42 -14.10 -12.62
CA ARG A 301 21.35 -13.86 -13.59
C ARG A 301 21.90 -13.38 -14.95
N ALA A 302 22.90 -12.50 -14.93
CA ALA A 302 23.56 -12.03 -16.13
C ALA A 302 24.32 -13.16 -16.83
N ALA A 303 25.03 -13.99 -16.07
CA ALA A 303 25.72 -15.18 -16.60
C ALA A 303 24.73 -16.18 -17.21
N ASP A 304 23.57 -16.40 -16.59
CA ASP A 304 22.52 -17.28 -17.13
C ASP A 304 21.92 -16.73 -18.42
N ALA A 305 21.61 -15.44 -18.46
CA ALA A 305 21.14 -14.77 -19.67
C ALA A 305 22.19 -14.82 -20.80
N GLN A 306 23.47 -14.65 -20.46
CA GLN A 306 24.57 -14.74 -21.42
C GLN A 306 24.74 -16.17 -21.94
N ARG A 307 24.64 -17.19 -21.08
CA ARG A 307 24.64 -18.60 -21.48
C ARG A 307 23.49 -18.93 -22.42
N GLN A 308 22.29 -18.44 -22.10
CA GLN A 308 21.11 -18.62 -22.95
C GLN A 308 21.29 -17.92 -24.31
N THR A 309 21.87 -16.72 -24.33
CA THR A 309 22.17 -16.00 -25.57
C THR A 309 23.26 -16.69 -26.38
N ALA A 310 24.30 -17.21 -25.74
CA ALA A 310 25.38 -17.96 -26.38
C ALA A 310 24.91 -19.29 -26.97
N ALA A 311 23.84 -19.89 -26.42
CA ALA A 311 23.19 -21.06 -26.99
C ALA A 311 22.42 -20.75 -28.29
N LEU A 312 22.04 -19.49 -28.52
CA LEU A 312 21.41 -19.07 -29.78
C LEU A 312 22.48 -18.85 -30.86
N ILE A 313 22.23 -19.39 -32.05
CA ILE A 313 23.09 -19.13 -33.21
C ILE A 313 23.03 -17.63 -33.53
N GLY A 314 24.18 -16.96 -33.49
CA GLY A 314 24.29 -15.51 -33.68
C GLY A 314 23.49 -14.68 -32.67
N GLY A 315 23.17 -15.23 -31.49
CA GLY A 315 22.37 -14.55 -30.47
C GLY A 315 20.88 -14.37 -30.81
N ARG A 316 20.39 -15.02 -31.88
CA ARG A 316 19.03 -14.81 -32.40
C ARG A 316 18.27 -16.09 -32.76
N TYR A 317 18.96 -17.10 -33.29
CA TYR A 317 18.28 -18.27 -33.83
C TYR A 317 18.40 -19.44 -32.86
N LEU A 318 17.26 -19.91 -32.37
CA LEU A 318 17.16 -21.15 -31.62
C LEU A 318 17.19 -22.32 -32.60
N ASP A 319 18.14 -23.23 -32.44
CA ASP A 319 18.16 -24.50 -33.18
C ASP A 319 17.11 -25.44 -32.61
N ASN A 320 16.22 -25.95 -33.48
CA ASN A 320 15.19 -26.91 -33.06
C ASN A 320 15.66 -28.37 -33.22
N GLU A 321 16.92 -28.58 -33.63
CA GLU A 321 17.58 -29.89 -33.80
C GLU A 321 16.95 -30.81 -34.86
N ASP A 322 15.92 -30.34 -35.57
CA ASP A 322 15.16 -31.07 -36.60
C ASP A 322 15.40 -30.52 -38.02
N GLY A 323 16.39 -29.64 -38.18
CA GLY A 323 16.68 -28.93 -39.43
C GLY A 323 15.84 -27.66 -39.62
N THR A 324 15.11 -27.23 -38.60
CA THR A 324 14.49 -25.92 -38.50
C THR A 324 15.16 -25.06 -37.43
N ILE A 325 14.98 -23.74 -37.53
CA ILE A 325 15.39 -22.78 -36.51
C ILE A 325 14.23 -21.84 -36.18
N THR A 326 14.14 -21.41 -34.93
CA THR A 326 13.17 -20.39 -34.50
C THR A 326 13.90 -19.05 -34.33
N ASP A 327 13.45 -18.04 -35.06
CA ASP A 327 13.94 -16.67 -34.93
C ASP A 327 13.29 -15.99 -33.73
N THR A 328 14.05 -15.76 -32.66
CA THR A 328 13.53 -15.18 -31.41
C THR A 328 13.06 -13.74 -31.56
N LYS A 329 13.48 -13.03 -32.63
CA LYS A 329 13.07 -11.65 -32.89
C LYS A 329 11.70 -11.58 -33.57
N THR A 330 11.44 -12.46 -34.53
CA THR A 330 10.19 -12.44 -35.32
C THR A 330 9.18 -13.50 -34.87
N ASN A 331 9.58 -14.40 -33.98
CA ASN A 331 8.84 -15.62 -33.62
C ASN A 331 8.40 -16.41 -34.86
N LEU A 332 9.31 -16.58 -35.83
CA LEU A 332 9.07 -17.36 -37.04
C LEU A 332 10.00 -18.56 -37.04
N THR A 333 9.47 -19.72 -37.41
CA THR A 333 10.29 -20.91 -37.62
C THR A 333 10.62 -21.06 -39.10
N TRP A 334 11.90 -21.23 -39.39
CA TRP A 334 12.46 -21.30 -40.73
C TRP A 334 13.06 -22.68 -41.00
N MET A 335 12.95 -23.15 -42.24
CA MET A 335 13.81 -24.22 -42.70
C MET A 335 15.26 -23.73 -42.77
N ARG A 336 16.21 -24.51 -42.23
CA ARG A 336 17.66 -24.22 -42.35
C ARG A 336 18.21 -24.48 -43.73
N CYS A 337 17.59 -25.39 -44.47
CA CYS A 337 17.88 -25.66 -45.88
C CYS A 337 16.94 -24.94 -46.83
N ARG A 338 17.42 -24.69 -48.05
CA ARG A 338 16.54 -24.27 -49.14
C ARG A 338 15.76 -25.49 -49.63
N LEU A 339 14.60 -25.24 -50.21
CA LEU A 339 13.77 -26.31 -50.76
C LEU A 339 14.53 -27.10 -51.84
N GLY A 340 14.44 -28.43 -51.78
CA GLY A 340 15.21 -29.35 -52.62
C GLY A 340 16.52 -29.86 -52.01
N GLN A 341 17.03 -29.21 -50.94
CA GLN A 341 18.18 -29.70 -50.18
C GLN A 341 17.73 -30.51 -48.96
N THR A 342 18.64 -31.34 -48.44
CA THR A 342 18.40 -32.18 -47.27
C THR A 342 19.30 -31.76 -46.11
N TRP A 343 18.71 -31.59 -44.92
CA TRP A 343 19.47 -31.36 -43.69
C TRP A 343 20.15 -32.65 -43.23
N THR A 344 21.45 -32.58 -42.96
CA THR A 344 22.28 -33.75 -42.57
C THR A 344 22.58 -33.81 -41.07
N GLY A 345 21.99 -32.91 -40.27
CA GLY A 345 22.32 -32.72 -38.86
C GLY A 345 23.27 -31.55 -38.60
N SER A 346 24.13 -31.21 -39.57
CA SER A 346 25.07 -30.09 -39.46
C SER A 346 25.12 -29.16 -40.67
N ALA A 347 24.73 -29.67 -41.85
CA ALA A 347 24.77 -28.92 -43.11
C ALA A 347 23.62 -29.30 -44.04
N CYS A 348 23.39 -28.46 -45.04
CA CYS A 348 22.49 -28.79 -46.15
C CYS A 348 23.26 -29.46 -47.28
N SER A 349 22.82 -30.66 -47.66
CA SER A 349 23.36 -31.43 -48.77
C SER A 349 22.42 -31.39 -49.99
N GLY A 350 22.98 -31.60 -51.17
CA GLY A 350 22.27 -31.50 -52.44
C GLY A 350 22.15 -30.06 -52.99
N GLU A 351 21.62 -29.95 -54.21
CA GLU A 351 21.35 -28.67 -54.86
C GLU A 351 19.96 -28.16 -54.51
N ALA A 352 19.83 -26.85 -54.32
CA ALA A 352 18.53 -26.24 -54.12
C ALA A 352 17.73 -26.26 -55.42
N SER A 353 16.51 -26.81 -55.35
CA SER A 353 15.57 -26.75 -56.45
C SER A 353 15.17 -25.31 -56.73
N ARG A 354 14.89 -25.01 -58.00
CA ARG A 354 14.58 -23.66 -58.47
C ARG A 354 13.21 -23.65 -59.11
N TYR A 355 12.43 -22.63 -58.78
CA TYR A 355 11.04 -22.54 -59.20
C TYR A 355 10.74 -21.13 -59.70
N ASN A 356 9.90 -21.02 -60.72
CA ASN A 356 9.23 -19.75 -61.00
C ASN A 356 8.38 -19.35 -59.79
N TRP A 357 7.99 -18.09 -59.71
CA TRP A 357 7.33 -17.55 -58.53
C TRP A 357 6.02 -18.28 -58.18
N GLN A 358 5.20 -18.63 -59.17
CA GLN A 358 3.91 -19.30 -58.91
C GLN A 358 4.12 -20.73 -58.40
N THR A 359 5.01 -21.49 -59.05
CA THR A 359 5.34 -22.85 -58.64
C THR A 359 5.96 -22.89 -57.24
N ALA A 360 6.75 -21.87 -56.85
CA ALA A 360 7.27 -21.75 -55.49
C ALA A 360 6.15 -21.69 -54.44
N GLN A 361 5.11 -20.88 -54.69
CA GLN A 361 3.95 -20.77 -53.80
C GLN A 361 3.20 -22.09 -53.69
N ASP A 362 3.01 -22.79 -54.82
CA ASP A 362 2.21 -24.00 -54.87
C ASP A 362 2.91 -25.19 -54.21
N ILE A 363 4.23 -25.34 -54.40
CA ILE A 363 5.01 -26.39 -53.74
C ILE A 363 5.15 -26.11 -52.25
N ALA A 364 5.28 -24.85 -51.82
CA ALA A 364 5.36 -24.53 -50.39
C ALA A 364 4.15 -25.07 -49.62
N LYS A 365 2.94 -24.90 -50.16
CA LYS A 365 1.67 -25.41 -49.58
C LYS A 365 1.58 -26.94 -49.52
N GLN A 366 2.34 -27.64 -50.36
CA GLN A 366 2.39 -29.10 -50.42
C GLN A 366 3.55 -29.67 -49.59
N THR A 367 4.42 -28.81 -49.07
CA THR A 367 5.63 -29.24 -48.37
C THR A 367 5.29 -29.64 -46.93
N THR A 368 5.63 -30.89 -46.58
CA THR A 368 5.66 -31.35 -45.19
C THR A 368 7.10 -31.57 -44.76
N TYR A 369 7.51 -30.98 -43.64
CA TYR A 369 8.87 -31.03 -43.12
C TYR A 369 8.87 -30.86 -41.60
N ALA A 370 9.76 -31.59 -40.92
CA ALA A 370 9.84 -31.62 -39.45
C ALA A 370 8.47 -31.90 -38.77
N GLY A 371 7.66 -32.78 -39.37
CA GLY A 371 6.32 -33.12 -38.87
C GLY A 371 5.25 -32.02 -39.06
N LYS A 372 5.53 -30.99 -39.85
CA LYS A 372 4.66 -29.83 -40.07
C LYS A 372 4.34 -29.59 -41.54
N SER A 373 3.15 -29.10 -41.85
CA SER A 373 2.61 -28.94 -43.23
C SER A 373 2.13 -27.53 -43.58
N ASP A 374 2.17 -26.58 -42.64
CA ASP A 374 1.78 -25.17 -42.79
C ASP A 374 2.93 -24.27 -43.29
N TRP A 375 3.84 -24.84 -44.08
CA TRP A 375 4.98 -24.13 -44.65
C TRP A 375 4.53 -23.21 -45.79
N ARG A 376 5.13 -22.02 -45.85
CA ARG A 376 4.87 -21.03 -46.91
C ARG A 376 6.14 -20.32 -47.34
N VAL A 377 6.07 -19.68 -48.50
CA VAL A 377 7.09 -18.71 -48.91
C VAL A 377 6.93 -17.46 -48.02
N PRO A 378 8.02 -16.88 -47.50
CA PRO A 378 7.97 -15.70 -46.63
C PRO A 378 7.53 -14.45 -47.37
N THR A 379 6.92 -13.51 -46.65
CA THR A 379 6.75 -12.14 -47.16
C THR A 379 8.07 -11.44 -47.38
N LEU A 380 8.08 -10.37 -48.17
CA LEU A 380 9.29 -9.58 -48.37
C LEU A 380 9.87 -9.10 -47.04
N ASP A 381 9.02 -8.64 -46.13
CA ASP A 381 9.44 -8.15 -44.81
C ASP A 381 10.05 -9.28 -43.97
N GLN A 382 9.42 -10.46 -44.00
CA GLN A 382 9.91 -11.64 -43.29
C GLN A 382 11.26 -12.10 -43.85
N LEU A 383 11.39 -12.20 -45.18
CA LEU A 383 12.61 -12.65 -45.83
C LEU A 383 13.76 -11.64 -45.66
N HIS A 384 13.46 -10.33 -45.79
CA HIS A 384 14.45 -9.27 -45.62
C HIS A 384 14.92 -9.18 -44.16
N SER A 385 14.11 -9.60 -43.19
CA SER A 385 14.53 -9.68 -41.77
C SER A 385 15.69 -10.66 -41.50
N LEU A 386 16.00 -11.56 -42.46
CA LEU A 386 17.15 -12.45 -42.40
C LEU A 386 18.45 -11.80 -42.88
N VAL A 387 18.38 -10.61 -43.49
CA VAL A 387 19.56 -9.88 -43.93
C VAL A 387 20.40 -9.51 -42.70
N TYR A 388 21.65 -9.96 -42.71
CA TYR A 388 22.67 -9.62 -41.73
C TYR A 388 23.85 -8.99 -42.45
N CYS A 389 24.20 -7.78 -42.04
CA CYS A 389 25.35 -7.04 -42.54
C CYS A 389 26.42 -7.05 -41.46
N SER A 390 27.53 -7.75 -41.69
CA SER A 390 28.64 -7.82 -40.72
C SER A 390 29.32 -6.46 -40.49
N SER A 391 29.10 -5.49 -41.39
CA SER A 391 29.49 -4.09 -41.21
C SER A 391 28.67 -3.37 -40.13
N GLY A 392 27.56 -3.98 -39.65
CA GLY A 392 26.59 -3.34 -38.77
C GLY A 392 25.69 -2.31 -39.45
N GLN A 393 25.85 -2.09 -40.76
CA GLN A 393 25.15 -1.03 -41.50
C GLN A 393 24.39 -1.59 -42.71
N HIS A 394 23.14 -1.16 -42.85
CA HIS A 394 22.32 -1.38 -44.02
C HIS A 394 21.53 -0.12 -44.34
N ARG A 395 21.17 0.04 -45.62
CA ARG A 395 20.23 1.09 -46.03
C ARG A 395 18.88 0.81 -45.40
N GLU A 396 18.10 1.85 -45.18
CA GLU A 396 16.68 1.66 -44.91
C GLU A 396 16.02 0.98 -46.12
N ARG A 397 15.04 0.10 -45.88
CA ARG A 397 14.16 -0.40 -46.92
C ARG A 397 12.86 0.38 -46.85
N ARG A 398 12.55 1.15 -47.89
CA ARG A 398 11.35 1.99 -47.94
C ARG A 398 10.69 1.93 -49.31
N LEU A 399 9.38 1.71 -49.30
CA LEU A 399 8.53 1.77 -50.48
C LEU A 399 7.66 3.03 -50.41
N ASP A 400 7.36 3.62 -51.57
CA ASP A 400 6.38 4.70 -51.69
C ASP A 400 4.94 4.17 -51.60
N SER A 401 3.95 5.06 -51.66
CA SER A 401 2.52 4.70 -51.63
C SER A 401 2.08 3.82 -52.81
N SER A 402 2.87 3.79 -53.89
CA SER A 402 2.65 2.93 -55.05
C SER A 402 3.41 1.61 -54.95
N GLY A 403 4.15 1.35 -53.86
CA GLY A 403 4.94 0.14 -53.66
C GLY A 403 6.25 0.10 -54.44
N ARG A 404 6.79 1.23 -54.90
CA ARG A 404 8.11 1.32 -55.57
C ARG A 404 9.20 1.64 -54.55
N PRO A 405 10.45 1.15 -54.73
CA PRO A 405 11.58 1.59 -53.92
C PRO A 405 11.73 3.10 -53.94
N VAL A 406 11.79 3.73 -52.77
CA VAL A 406 12.09 5.16 -52.66
C VAL A 406 13.55 5.40 -53.09
N GLN A 407 13.78 6.42 -53.90
CA GLN A 407 15.11 6.86 -54.30
C GLN A 407 15.53 8.09 -53.49
N GLN A 408 16.74 8.07 -52.95
CA GLN A 408 17.37 9.19 -52.26
C GLN A 408 18.68 9.52 -52.99
N GLY A 409 18.68 10.61 -53.75
CA GLY A 409 19.77 10.95 -54.66
C GLY A 409 19.93 9.88 -55.75
N VAL A 410 21.09 9.23 -55.83
CA VAL A 410 21.38 8.15 -56.80
C VAL A 410 21.16 6.74 -56.22
N THR A 411 20.70 6.63 -54.97
CA THR A 411 20.60 5.36 -54.25
C THR A 411 19.15 5.01 -53.95
N PHE A 412 18.80 3.73 -54.12
CA PHE A 412 17.51 3.21 -53.70
C PHE A 412 17.53 2.75 -52.25
N LEU A 413 16.46 3.04 -51.52
CA LEU A 413 16.19 2.54 -50.17
C LEU A 413 15.69 1.09 -50.24
N ASP A 414 16.60 0.19 -50.60
CA ASP A 414 16.32 -1.23 -50.88
C ASP A 414 16.77 -2.19 -49.76
N GLY A 415 17.21 -1.64 -48.62
CA GLY A 415 17.60 -2.47 -47.48
C GLY A 415 18.96 -3.15 -47.58
N GLY A 416 19.75 -2.90 -48.63
CA GLY A 416 21.03 -3.59 -48.79
C GLY A 416 22.12 -3.13 -47.84
N CYS A 417 23.10 -4.00 -47.61
CA CYS A 417 24.26 -3.73 -46.75
C CYS A 417 25.12 -2.58 -47.30
N VAL A 418 25.81 -1.91 -46.38
CA VAL A 418 26.69 -0.77 -46.64
C VAL A 418 28.07 -1.05 -46.04
N GLY A 419 29.13 -0.55 -46.68
CA GLY A 419 30.51 -0.74 -46.24
C GLY A 419 31.05 -2.13 -46.53
N ASP A 420 32.07 -2.53 -45.78
CA ASP A 420 32.71 -3.84 -45.91
C ASP A 420 31.93 -4.89 -45.11
N TYR A 421 31.20 -5.74 -45.82
CA TYR A 421 30.40 -6.81 -45.23
C TYR A 421 30.76 -8.19 -45.81
N GLN A 422 30.51 -9.22 -45.01
CA GLN A 422 30.76 -10.61 -45.39
C GLN A 422 29.68 -11.13 -46.36
N TYR A 423 30.10 -12.00 -47.29
CA TYR A 423 29.23 -12.69 -48.23
C TYR A 423 29.01 -14.15 -47.78
N PRO A 424 27.76 -14.66 -47.76
CA PRO A 424 26.50 -13.94 -48.04
C PRO A 424 26.01 -13.12 -46.83
N THR A 425 25.08 -12.20 -47.05
CA THR A 425 24.55 -11.27 -46.05
C THR A 425 23.44 -11.88 -45.19
N PHE A 426 23.69 -13.04 -44.58
CA PHE A 426 22.87 -13.68 -43.53
C PHE A 426 23.78 -14.53 -42.63
N PHE A 427 23.28 -14.94 -41.47
CA PHE A 427 24.02 -15.85 -40.59
C PHE A 427 24.10 -17.26 -41.18
N THR A 428 25.27 -17.66 -41.69
CA THR A 428 25.47 -18.94 -42.40
C THR A 428 25.32 -20.16 -41.51
N ASP A 429 25.57 -20.02 -40.21
CA ASP A 429 25.39 -21.10 -39.24
C ASP A 429 23.91 -21.39 -39.03
N ALA A 430 23.06 -20.36 -39.07
CA ALA A 430 21.60 -20.50 -39.01
C ALA A 430 21.05 -21.03 -40.33
N PHE A 431 21.51 -20.46 -41.44
CA PHE A 431 21.05 -20.74 -42.79
C PHE A 431 22.19 -21.24 -43.66
N HIS A 432 22.38 -22.55 -43.76
CA HIS A 432 23.53 -23.10 -44.46
C HIS A 432 23.56 -22.66 -45.94
N TYR A 433 24.76 -22.34 -46.43
CA TYR A 433 25.02 -22.00 -47.82
C TYR A 433 26.40 -22.47 -48.24
N THR A 434 26.46 -23.25 -49.32
CA THR A 434 27.71 -23.67 -49.95
C THR A 434 27.97 -22.81 -51.17
N ARG A 435 29.18 -22.23 -51.27
CA ARG A 435 29.61 -21.40 -52.42
C ARG A 435 29.92 -22.24 -53.68
N LYS A 436 29.44 -23.48 -53.77
CA LYS A 436 29.76 -24.40 -54.86
C LYS A 436 29.11 -24.03 -56.20
N VAL A 437 28.31 -22.96 -56.28
CA VAL A 437 27.54 -22.61 -57.47
C VAL A 437 27.75 -21.14 -57.87
N SER A 438 27.85 -20.86 -59.17
CA SER A 438 28.08 -19.53 -59.76
C SER A 438 26.88 -18.55 -59.68
N TRP A 439 25.82 -18.90 -58.95
CA TRP A 439 24.58 -18.13 -58.92
C TRP A 439 24.44 -17.31 -57.65
N SER A 440 23.88 -16.10 -57.80
CA SER A 440 23.51 -15.22 -56.68
C SER A 440 22.68 -15.98 -55.63
N PRO A 441 22.89 -15.73 -54.33
CA PRO A 441 22.15 -16.37 -53.24
C PRO A 441 20.76 -15.73 -53.09
N SER A 442 20.09 -15.44 -54.21
CA SER A 442 18.76 -14.86 -54.24
C SER A 442 17.67 -15.87 -53.89
N VAL A 443 16.65 -15.42 -53.16
CA VAL A 443 15.51 -16.24 -52.75
C VAL A 443 14.20 -15.49 -53.02
N TRP A 444 13.18 -16.20 -53.50
CA TRP A 444 11.84 -15.63 -53.70
C TRP A 444 11.17 -15.24 -52.37
N SER A 445 10.44 -14.12 -52.40
CA SER A 445 9.38 -13.81 -51.43
C SER A 445 8.00 -14.05 -52.05
N ASP A 446 6.97 -14.16 -51.22
CA ASP A 446 5.56 -14.24 -51.66
C ASP A 446 4.99 -12.90 -52.15
N SER A 447 5.78 -11.84 -52.08
CA SER A 447 5.26 -10.49 -52.27
C SER A 447 5.31 -10.13 -53.75
N ARG A 448 4.13 -9.89 -54.33
CA ARG A 448 4.00 -9.40 -55.71
C ARG A 448 4.48 -7.95 -55.81
N TYR A 449 5.00 -7.57 -56.97
CA TYR A 449 5.29 -6.17 -57.24
C TYR A 449 4.04 -5.47 -57.79
N ALA A 450 3.53 -4.47 -57.06
CA ALA A 450 2.23 -3.85 -57.35
C ALA A 450 2.16 -3.20 -58.74
N ASN A 451 3.27 -2.70 -59.26
CA ASN A 451 3.28 -1.93 -60.51
C ASN A 451 3.57 -2.75 -61.76
N HIS A 452 4.06 -3.99 -61.65
CA HIS A 452 4.29 -4.86 -62.81
C HIS A 452 3.85 -6.29 -62.49
N SER A 453 2.79 -6.75 -63.14
CA SER A 453 2.16 -8.07 -62.93
C SER A 453 3.09 -9.26 -63.22
N HIS A 454 4.10 -9.05 -64.07
CA HIS A 454 5.15 -10.02 -64.43
C HIS A 454 6.33 -10.01 -63.46
N SER A 455 6.27 -9.24 -62.37
CA SER A 455 7.37 -9.15 -61.42
C SER A 455 6.96 -9.47 -60.00
N ALA A 456 7.91 -10.02 -59.26
CA ALA A 456 7.78 -10.30 -57.84
C ALA A 456 9.06 -9.87 -57.10
N TRP A 457 8.95 -9.76 -55.78
CA TRP A 457 10.08 -9.41 -54.95
C TRP A 457 10.94 -10.62 -54.60
N LYS A 458 12.25 -10.45 -54.69
CA LYS A 458 13.27 -11.36 -54.16
C LYS A 458 14.18 -10.60 -53.18
N VAL A 459 14.84 -11.33 -52.30
CA VAL A 459 15.98 -10.79 -51.55
C VAL A 459 17.26 -11.38 -52.11
N ASP A 460 18.20 -10.50 -52.44
CA ASP A 460 19.53 -10.87 -52.92
C ASP A 460 20.53 -10.86 -51.76
N PHE A 461 20.85 -12.02 -51.22
CA PHE A 461 21.77 -12.13 -50.09
C PHE A 461 23.26 -11.97 -50.49
N SER A 462 23.57 -11.55 -51.72
CA SER A 462 24.93 -11.12 -52.06
C SER A 462 25.25 -9.74 -51.48
N ASN A 463 24.22 -8.93 -51.25
CA ASN A 463 24.32 -7.55 -50.80
C ASN A 463 23.12 -7.11 -49.94
N GLY A 464 22.24 -8.03 -49.56
CA GLY A 464 21.08 -7.79 -48.69
C GLY A 464 19.92 -7.02 -49.33
N ARG A 465 19.92 -6.81 -50.65
CA ARG A 465 18.95 -5.93 -51.31
C ARG A 465 17.61 -6.63 -51.54
N ALA A 466 16.51 -5.92 -51.28
CA ALA A 466 15.20 -6.25 -51.82
C ALA A 466 15.14 -5.79 -53.29
N VAL A 467 14.97 -6.73 -54.22
CA VAL A 467 15.04 -6.47 -55.66
C VAL A 467 13.81 -7.04 -56.36
N ILE A 468 13.33 -6.35 -57.38
CA ILE A 468 12.25 -6.81 -58.24
C ILE A 468 12.84 -7.72 -59.31
N TYR A 469 12.17 -8.84 -59.63
CA TYR A 469 12.64 -9.77 -60.63
C TYR A 469 11.48 -10.37 -61.43
N ASP A 470 11.77 -10.85 -62.64
CA ASP A 470 10.78 -11.49 -63.50
C ASP A 470 10.29 -12.79 -62.86
N ARG A 471 8.97 -12.87 -62.62
CA ARG A 471 8.32 -13.99 -61.93
C ARG A 471 8.37 -15.31 -62.71
N TYR A 472 8.68 -15.27 -64.01
CA TYR A 472 8.85 -16.45 -64.86
C TYR A 472 10.22 -17.11 -64.69
N MET A 473 11.19 -16.39 -64.09
CA MET A 473 12.52 -16.91 -63.84
C MET A 473 12.57 -17.81 -62.60
N SER A 474 13.42 -18.84 -62.67
CA SER A 474 13.55 -19.82 -61.59
C SER A 474 14.58 -19.42 -60.53
N LEU A 475 14.14 -19.24 -59.29
CA LEU A 475 15.01 -18.99 -58.13
C LEU A 475 14.80 -20.05 -57.02
N PRO A 476 15.80 -20.25 -56.15
CA PRO A 476 15.62 -20.99 -54.91
C PRO A 476 14.57 -20.36 -53.99
N VAL A 477 14.05 -21.18 -53.06
CA VAL A 477 13.05 -20.77 -52.08
C VAL A 477 13.45 -21.31 -50.70
N ARG A 478 13.22 -20.53 -49.64
CA ARG A 478 13.34 -20.96 -48.24
C ARG A 478 11.98 -20.77 -47.59
N LEU A 479 11.47 -21.81 -46.93
CA LEU A 479 10.13 -21.76 -46.35
C LEU A 479 10.17 -21.32 -44.90
N VAL A 480 9.06 -20.70 -44.50
CA VAL A 480 8.80 -20.20 -43.16
C VAL A 480 7.42 -20.66 -42.71
N ARG A 481 7.20 -20.71 -41.40
CA ARG A 481 5.91 -20.94 -40.76
C ARG A 481 5.74 -19.98 -39.57
N GLY A 482 4.54 -19.96 -38.98
CA GLY A 482 4.36 -19.27 -37.68
C GLY A 482 5.21 -19.92 -36.59
N GLY A 483 5.57 -19.13 -35.56
CA GLY A 483 6.23 -19.63 -34.34
C GLY A 483 5.40 -20.70 -33.64
N GLN A 484 6.07 -21.49 -32.80
CA GLN A 484 5.43 -22.52 -31.97
C GLN A 484 4.55 -21.93 -30.89
#